data_AF-A0A3L7VXM5-F1
#
_entry.id   AF-A0A3L7VXM5-F1
#
_cell.length_a   1.000
_cell.length_b   1.000
_cell.length_c   1.000
_cell.angle_alpha   90.00
_cell.angle_beta   90.00
_cell.angle_gamma   90.00
#
_symmetry.space_group_name_H-M   'P 1'
#
loop_
_entity.id
_entity.type
_entity.pdbx_description
1 polymer ?
#
loop_
_entity_poly.entity_id
_entity_poly.type
_entity_poly.pdbx_seq_one_letter_code
_entity_poly.pdbx_strand_id
1 'polypeptide(L)'
;MARGIGLIAATFLIGASAGRTSAAFTAAAPIQGSLSSGVVALDAGGVQRLTFGGADLAAIGPGSSFTQTLTVTNTSTVTTPSPMTDIALWADFTGAPADSGGLGAVLQVTVTRSIGGGAASTLYTGSFSGLISYASFAAPIGATWGSRNGGSATGTSATSATYTFTFSLPANSSSGSGSSVGVSFVFEARNRTA
;
A
#
# COMPACT_ATOMS: atom_id res chain seq x y z
N MET A 1 44.15 40.63 24.52
CA MET A 1 44.76 39.35 24.93
C MET A 1 43.60 38.47 25.39
N ALA A 2 43.27 37.34 24.77
CA ALA A 2 44.06 36.14 24.58
C ALA A 2 44.03 35.57 23.13
N ARG A 3 45.04 34.75 22.82
CA ARG A 3 45.31 34.07 21.54
C ARG A 3 45.13 32.55 21.71
N GLY A 4 44.83 31.86 20.60
CA GLY A 4 45.04 30.42 20.37
C GLY A 4 43.80 29.56 20.66
N ILE A 5 43.42 28.55 19.87
CA ILE A 5 44.18 27.64 18.99
C ILE A 5 43.28 27.24 17.81
N GLY A 6 43.85 27.13 16.61
CA GLY A 6 43.14 26.70 15.40
C GLY A 6 42.91 25.18 15.34
N LEU A 7 41.85 24.78 14.64
CA LEU A 7 41.70 23.46 14.09
C LEU A 7 41.22 23.59 12.63
N ILE A 8 42.08 23.20 11.70
CA ILE A 8 41.70 22.91 10.32
C ILE A 8 40.99 21.55 10.35
N ALA A 9 39.74 21.48 9.90
CA ALA A 9 39.09 20.20 9.63
C ALA A 9 38.26 20.31 8.34
N ALA A 10 38.85 19.68 7.32
CA ALA A 10 38.35 19.25 6.02
C ALA A 10 36.89 19.54 5.66
N THR A 11 36.73 20.16 4.50
CA THR A 11 35.57 20.03 3.62
C THR A 11 35.17 18.56 3.48
N PHE A 12 33.96 18.22 3.90
CA PHE A 12 33.27 17.01 3.44
C PHE A 12 32.05 17.45 2.63
N LEU A 13 32.20 17.46 1.31
CA LEU A 13 31.08 17.47 0.38
C LEU A 13 30.47 16.06 0.38
N ILE A 14 29.35 15.90 1.07
CA ILE A 14 28.31 14.93 0.71
C ILE A 14 27.10 15.80 0.40
N GLY A 15 26.84 16.05 -0.88
CA GLY A 15 25.88 15.23 -1.60
C GLY A 15 24.51 15.82 -1.34
N ALA A 16 23.98 16.57 -2.31
CA ALA A 16 22.66 17.17 -2.23
C ALA A 16 21.67 16.18 -1.60
N SER A 17 21.18 16.49 -0.40
CA SER A 17 19.90 15.95 -0.01
C SER A 17 18.92 16.50 -1.02
N ALA A 18 18.58 15.69 -2.02
CA ALA A 18 17.45 15.95 -2.88
C ALA A 18 16.26 16.08 -1.94
N GLY A 19 15.90 17.33 -1.65
CA GLY A 19 14.80 17.69 -0.78
C GLY A 19 13.56 17.00 -1.33
N ARG A 20 13.14 15.92 -0.66
CA ARG A 20 11.80 15.38 -0.87
C ARG A 20 10.87 16.35 -0.16
N THR A 21 10.35 17.30 -0.93
CA THR A 21 9.27 18.17 -0.47
C THR A 21 8.02 17.31 -0.36
N SER A 22 7.87 16.58 0.75
CA SER A 22 6.63 15.92 1.11
C SER A 22 5.64 17.01 1.51
N ALA A 23 4.82 17.47 0.58
CA ALA A 23 3.70 18.33 0.91
C ALA A 23 2.72 17.50 1.74
N ALA A 24 2.62 17.83 3.04
CA ALA A 24 1.60 17.29 3.91
C ALA A 24 0.24 17.83 3.46
N PHE A 25 -0.65 16.97 3.00
CA PHE A 25 -2.04 17.32 2.78
C PHE A 25 -2.94 16.55 3.72
N THR A 26 -3.90 17.28 4.26
CA THR A 26 -4.84 16.94 5.31
C THR A 26 -5.58 15.64 4.98
N ALA A 27 -5.58 14.72 5.95
CA ALA A 27 -6.24 13.41 5.88
C ALA A 27 -7.65 13.51 5.29
N ALA A 28 -7.87 12.89 4.13
CA ALA A 28 -9.21 12.45 3.77
C ALA A 28 -9.59 11.31 4.74
N ALA A 29 -10.78 11.43 5.33
CA ALA A 29 -11.27 10.67 6.47
C ALA A 29 -10.96 9.16 6.43
N PRO A 30 -10.78 8.50 7.60
CA PRO A 30 -10.83 7.04 7.65
C PRO A 30 -12.13 6.63 6.97
N ILE A 31 -12.06 5.77 5.95
CA ILE A 31 -13.26 5.22 5.36
C ILE A 31 -13.84 4.24 6.37
N GLN A 32 -14.58 4.77 7.35
CA GLN A 32 -15.41 3.99 8.25
C GLN A 32 -16.75 3.77 7.54
N GLY A 33 -17.04 2.50 7.26
CA GLY A 33 -18.32 2.07 6.73
C GLY A 33 -18.10 1.11 5.58
N SER A 34 -18.62 -0.11 5.75
CA SER A 34 -18.83 -1.15 4.73
C SER A 34 -18.61 -0.65 3.29
N LEU A 35 -17.42 -0.89 2.75
CA LEU A 35 -17.04 -0.34 1.46
C LEU A 35 -17.57 -1.22 0.32
N SER A 36 -18.61 -0.76 -0.34
CA SER A 36 -18.84 -1.13 -1.74
C SER A 36 -17.56 -0.87 -2.55
N SER A 37 -17.36 -1.60 -3.65
CA SER A 37 -16.24 -1.39 -4.58
C SER A 37 -16.00 0.09 -4.85
N GLY A 38 -14.75 0.56 -4.71
CA GLY A 38 -14.41 1.99 -4.71
C GLY A 38 -13.34 2.39 -5.73
N VAL A 39 -13.21 3.70 -6.00
CA VAL A 39 -12.16 4.28 -6.84
C VAL A 39 -11.23 5.13 -5.99
N VAL A 40 -9.92 4.93 -6.13
CA VAL A 40 -8.84 5.67 -5.45
C VAL A 40 -8.08 6.46 -6.50
N ALA A 41 -8.08 7.79 -6.39
CA ALA A 41 -7.29 8.67 -7.26
C ALA A 41 -5.95 9.01 -6.62
N LEU A 42 -4.86 8.92 -7.39
CA LEU A 42 -3.50 9.23 -6.96
C LEU A 42 -2.83 10.21 -7.90
N ASP A 43 -2.42 11.36 -7.36
CA ASP A 43 -1.50 12.27 -8.02
C ASP A 43 -0.05 11.86 -7.79
N ALA A 44 0.89 12.50 -8.49
CA ALA A 44 2.32 12.32 -8.28
C ALA A 44 2.71 12.58 -6.80
N GLY A 45 3.27 11.56 -6.13
CA GLY A 45 3.61 11.65 -4.70
C GLY A 45 2.43 11.43 -3.75
N GLY A 46 1.24 11.14 -4.26
CA GLY A 46 0.04 10.88 -3.48
C GLY A 46 0.11 9.55 -2.72
N VAL A 47 -0.55 9.51 -1.56
CA VAL A 47 -0.68 8.31 -0.73
C VAL A 47 -2.13 8.14 -0.33
N GLN A 48 -2.67 6.92 -0.47
CA GLN A 48 -4.04 6.58 -0.08
C GLN A 48 -4.05 5.30 0.75
N ARG A 49 -4.97 5.20 1.70
CA ARG A 49 -5.04 4.08 2.66
C ARG A 49 -6.43 3.45 2.69
N LEU A 50 -6.47 2.12 2.57
CA LEU A 50 -7.65 1.30 2.78
C LEU A 50 -7.43 0.44 4.04
N THR A 51 -8.33 0.50 5.02
CA THR A 51 -8.19 -0.23 6.28
C THR A 51 -9.17 -1.39 6.35
N PHE A 52 -8.69 -2.55 6.76
CA PHE A 52 -9.50 -3.71 7.14
C PHE A 52 -9.21 -4.06 8.59
N GLY A 53 -10.22 -4.28 9.41
CA GLY A 53 -9.97 -4.79 10.75
C GLY A 53 -11.20 -4.89 11.64
N GLY A 54 -10.98 -5.39 12.85
CA GLY A 54 -12.02 -5.46 13.87
C GLY A 54 -13.19 -6.31 13.38
N ALA A 55 -14.40 -5.72 13.34
CA ALA A 55 -15.63 -6.41 12.95
C ALA A 55 -15.58 -7.01 11.54
N ASP A 56 -14.93 -6.35 10.58
CA ASP A 56 -14.92 -6.80 9.17
C ASP A 56 -14.21 -8.15 9.01
N LEU A 57 -13.13 -8.36 9.78
CA LEU A 57 -12.32 -9.58 9.71
C LEU A 57 -12.69 -10.60 10.81
N ALA A 58 -13.16 -10.13 11.96
CA ALA A 58 -13.63 -11.00 13.05
C ALA A 58 -14.93 -11.75 12.71
N ALA A 59 -15.73 -11.23 11.77
CA ALA A 59 -16.97 -11.85 11.33
C ALA A 59 -16.76 -12.99 10.30
N ILE A 60 -15.53 -13.21 9.82
CA ILE A 60 -15.23 -14.27 8.84
C ILE A 60 -15.24 -15.62 9.58
N GLY A 61 -16.34 -16.37 9.43
CA GLY A 61 -16.46 -17.72 9.97
C GLY A 61 -15.59 -18.75 9.21
N PRO A 62 -15.32 -19.92 9.81
CA PRO A 62 -14.61 -20.99 9.13
C PRO A 62 -15.27 -21.37 7.80
N GLY A 63 -14.46 -21.52 6.75
CA GLY A 63 -14.92 -21.83 5.38
C GLY A 63 -15.49 -20.63 4.63
N SER A 64 -15.53 -19.45 5.26
CA SER A 64 -16.04 -18.22 4.65
C SER A 64 -14.90 -17.35 4.14
N SER A 65 -15.25 -16.43 3.23
CA SER A 65 -14.32 -15.43 2.70
C SER A 65 -14.97 -14.06 2.66
N PHE A 66 -14.17 -13.03 2.87
CA PHE A 66 -14.50 -11.64 2.62
C PHE A 66 -13.66 -11.14 1.46
N THR A 67 -14.28 -10.48 0.50
CA THR A 67 -13.60 -9.95 -0.70
C THR A 67 -13.94 -8.49 -0.90
N GLN A 68 -12.91 -7.68 -1.09
CA GLN A 68 -13.02 -6.26 -1.42
C GLN A 68 -12.30 -5.98 -2.73
N THR A 69 -12.95 -5.23 -3.61
CA THR A 69 -12.34 -4.73 -4.85
C THR A 69 -12.24 -3.21 -4.79
N LEU A 70 -11.17 -2.66 -5.36
CA LEU A 70 -10.99 -1.23 -5.59
C LEU A 70 -10.26 -0.98 -6.90
N THR A 71 -10.53 0.15 -7.53
CA THR A 71 -9.80 0.63 -8.70
C THR A 71 -8.92 1.80 -8.32
N VAL A 72 -7.62 1.69 -8.54
CA VAL A 72 -6.68 2.81 -8.41
C VAL A 72 -6.51 3.48 -9.76
N THR A 73 -6.64 4.80 -9.79
CA THR A 73 -6.46 5.63 -10.98
C THR A 73 -5.31 6.61 -10.75
N ASN A 74 -4.31 6.57 -11.61
CA ASN A 74 -3.27 7.58 -11.70
C ASN A 74 -3.83 8.83 -12.39
N THR A 75 -3.89 9.94 -11.67
CA THR A 75 -4.32 11.25 -12.16
C THR A 75 -3.16 12.20 -12.42
N SER A 76 -1.92 11.74 -12.20
CA SER A 76 -0.71 12.53 -12.43
C SER A 76 -0.62 13.03 -13.88
N THR A 77 -0.38 14.33 -14.03
CA THR A 77 -0.05 14.98 -15.31
C THR A 77 1.44 15.30 -15.44
N VAL A 78 2.26 14.89 -14.47
CA VAL A 78 3.69 15.21 -14.43
C VAL A 78 4.44 14.33 -15.42
N THR A 79 5.06 14.91 -16.45
CA THR A 79 5.78 14.15 -17.49
C THR A 79 7.30 14.31 -17.45
N THR A 80 7.81 15.16 -16.55
CA THR A 80 9.24 15.41 -16.35
C THR A 80 9.61 15.06 -14.90
N PRO A 81 10.69 14.31 -14.64
CA PRO A 81 11.67 13.77 -15.59
C PRO A 81 11.19 12.52 -16.35
N SER A 82 10.10 11.89 -15.91
CA SER A 82 9.56 10.68 -16.55
C SER A 82 8.06 10.83 -16.83
N PRO A 83 7.55 10.26 -17.94
CA PRO A 83 6.11 10.16 -18.19
C PRO A 83 5.43 9.03 -17.40
N MET A 84 6.10 8.45 -16.40
CA MET A 84 5.60 7.31 -15.64
C MET A 84 5.61 7.59 -14.14
N THR A 85 4.62 7.05 -13.44
CA THR A 85 4.55 6.97 -11.98
C THR A 85 4.52 5.51 -11.57
N ASP A 86 5.42 5.12 -10.67
CA ASP A 86 5.41 3.81 -10.03
C ASP A 86 4.43 3.80 -8.87
N ILE A 87 3.39 2.97 -8.97
CA ILE A 87 2.42 2.78 -7.89
C ILE A 87 2.82 1.52 -7.11
N ALA A 88 3.16 1.72 -5.84
CA ALA A 88 3.49 0.68 -4.88
C ALA A 88 2.30 0.42 -3.95
N LEU A 89 2.19 -0.83 -3.48
CA LEU A 89 1.24 -1.25 -2.46
C LEU A 89 2.04 -1.80 -1.28
N TRP A 90 1.72 -1.43 -0.04
CA TRP A 90 2.29 -2.06 1.15
C TRP A 90 1.24 -2.26 2.24
N ALA A 91 1.58 -3.11 3.21
CA ALA A 91 0.79 -3.27 4.42
C ALA A 91 1.22 -2.23 5.47
N ASP A 92 0.31 -1.85 6.36
CA ASP A 92 0.60 -1.05 7.52
C ASP A 92 -0.31 -1.49 8.67
N PHE A 93 0.29 -1.78 9.81
CA PHE A 93 -0.40 -2.26 11.01
C PHE A 93 -0.55 -1.17 12.06
N THR A 94 -0.03 0.03 11.78
CA THR A 94 -0.09 1.17 12.71
C THR A 94 -1.54 1.54 13.00
N GLY A 95 -1.93 1.48 14.27
CA GLY A 95 -3.29 1.80 14.72
C GLY A 95 -4.35 0.76 14.35
N ALA A 96 -3.98 -0.36 13.75
CA ALA A 96 -4.90 -1.45 13.46
C ALA A 96 -5.11 -2.35 14.69
N PRO A 97 -6.28 -3.03 14.81
CA PRO A 97 -6.50 -4.04 15.84
C PRO A 97 -5.38 -5.08 15.87
N ALA A 98 -4.86 -5.34 17.07
CA ALA A 98 -3.81 -6.34 17.27
C ALA A 98 -4.32 -7.75 16.99
N ASP A 99 -3.44 -8.61 16.48
CA ASP A 99 -3.75 -10.03 16.34
C ASP A 99 -4.03 -10.66 17.71
N SER A 100 -5.17 -11.35 17.79
CA SER A 100 -5.64 -12.00 19.01
C SER A 100 -6.16 -13.40 18.70
N GLY A 101 -5.88 -14.34 19.59
CA GLY A 101 -6.30 -15.74 19.43
C GLY A 101 -5.71 -16.45 18.21
N GLY A 102 -4.58 -15.95 17.67
CA GLY A 102 -3.84 -16.56 16.55
C GLY A 102 -4.52 -16.44 15.19
N LEU A 103 -5.52 -15.55 15.06
CA LEU A 103 -6.28 -15.37 13.82
C LEU A 103 -5.37 -14.96 12.66
N GLY A 104 -4.37 -14.12 12.90
CA GLY A 104 -3.44 -13.68 11.85
C GLY A 104 -2.62 -14.80 11.23
N ALA A 105 -2.34 -15.87 11.96
CA ALA A 105 -1.60 -17.01 11.44
C ALA A 105 -2.43 -17.92 10.52
N VAL A 106 -3.75 -17.97 10.74
CA VAL A 106 -4.67 -18.88 10.03
C VAL A 106 -5.49 -18.19 8.94
N LEU A 107 -5.73 -16.88 9.07
CA LEU A 107 -6.47 -16.09 8.09
C LEU A 107 -5.62 -15.97 6.82
N GLN A 108 -6.09 -16.57 5.73
CA GLN A 108 -5.40 -16.51 4.45
C GLN A 108 -5.76 -15.23 3.72
N VAL A 109 -4.77 -14.61 3.10
CA VAL A 109 -4.92 -13.39 2.31
C VAL A 109 -4.45 -13.65 0.90
N THR A 110 -5.27 -13.26 -0.07
CA THR A 110 -4.88 -13.16 -1.48
C THR A 110 -5.06 -11.72 -1.94
N VAL A 111 -4.03 -11.16 -2.55
CA VAL A 111 -4.09 -9.85 -3.21
C VAL A 111 -3.79 -10.03 -4.68
N THR A 112 -4.72 -9.63 -5.53
CA THR A 112 -4.53 -9.64 -6.98
C THR A 112 -4.65 -8.23 -7.57
N ARG A 113 -4.04 -8.02 -8.73
CA ARG A 113 -4.12 -6.78 -9.50
C ARG A 113 -4.33 -7.06 -10.98
N SER A 114 -5.35 -6.43 -11.56
CA SER A 114 -5.59 -6.32 -13.01
C SER A 114 -5.30 -4.90 -13.46
N ILE A 115 -4.42 -4.72 -14.45
CA ILE A 115 -4.05 -3.40 -14.98
C ILE A 115 -4.82 -3.14 -16.28
N GLY A 116 -5.49 -2.00 -16.38
CA GLY A 116 -6.20 -1.58 -17.60
C GLY A 116 -7.26 -2.56 -18.10
N GLY A 117 -7.84 -3.37 -17.20
CA GLY A 117 -8.80 -4.42 -17.56
C GLY A 117 -8.16 -5.71 -18.09
N GLY A 118 -6.83 -5.85 -18.05
CA GLY A 118 -6.13 -7.07 -18.43
C GLY A 118 -6.29 -8.22 -17.43
N ALA A 119 -5.62 -9.34 -17.69
CA ALA A 119 -5.62 -10.47 -16.76
C ALA A 119 -5.08 -10.07 -15.38
N ALA A 120 -5.71 -10.60 -14.32
CA ALA A 120 -5.26 -10.37 -12.96
C ALA A 120 -3.97 -11.14 -12.68
N SER A 121 -3.07 -10.50 -11.94
CA SER A 121 -1.81 -11.07 -11.44
C SER A 121 -1.86 -11.15 -9.91
N THR A 122 -1.34 -12.23 -9.32
CA THR A 122 -1.25 -12.35 -7.86
C THR A 122 -0.05 -11.57 -7.35
N LEU A 123 -0.30 -10.61 -6.46
CA LEU A 123 0.73 -9.86 -5.76
C LEU A 123 1.12 -10.52 -4.44
N TYR A 124 0.14 -11.13 -3.77
CA TYR A 124 0.34 -11.83 -2.51
C TYR A 124 -0.59 -13.03 -2.37
N THR A 125 -0.06 -14.10 -1.79
CA THR A 125 -0.82 -15.21 -1.25
C THR A 125 -0.09 -15.74 -0.01
N GLY A 126 -0.79 -15.88 1.11
CA GLY A 126 -0.20 -16.32 2.37
C GLY A 126 -1.04 -15.95 3.57
N SER A 127 -0.50 -16.17 4.77
CA SER A 127 -1.18 -15.81 6.02
C SER A 127 -1.22 -14.30 6.22
N PHE A 128 -2.24 -13.81 6.91
CA PHE A 128 -2.36 -12.42 7.29
C PHE A 128 -1.13 -11.91 8.06
N SER A 129 -0.59 -12.72 8.97
CA SER A 129 0.65 -12.41 9.70
C SER A 129 1.87 -12.25 8.78
N GLY A 130 1.89 -12.92 7.62
CA GLY A 130 2.97 -12.82 6.65
C GLY A 130 3.06 -11.44 5.97
N LEU A 131 1.97 -10.67 5.96
CA LEU A 131 1.94 -9.31 5.42
C LEU A 131 2.89 -8.34 6.13
N ILE A 132 3.34 -8.65 7.36
CA ILE A 132 4.33 -7.85 8.11
C ILE A 132 5.65 -7.70 7.35
N SER A 133 6.00 -8.67 6.50
CA SER A 133 7.19 -8.62 5.64
C SER A 133 7.14 -7.48 4.61
N TYR A 134 5.94 -6.95 4.37
CA TYR A 134 5.68 -5.86 3.44
C TYR A 134 5.19 -4.60 4.16
N ALA A 135 5.56 -4.43 5.43
CA ALA A 135 5.14 -3.31 6.25
C ALA A 135 6.03 -2.05 6.10
N SER A 136 6.80 -1.94 5.01
CA SER A 136 7.75 -0.85 4.82
C SER A 136 7.81 -0.35 3.38
N PHE A 137 8.22 0.92 3.24
CA PHE A 137 8.40 1.58 1.95
C PHE A 137 9.37 0.84 1.01
N ALA A 138 10.36 0.14 1.57
CA ALA A 138 11.38 -0.58 0.82
C ALA A 138 10.92 -1.97 0.32
N ALA A 139 9.82 -2.50 0.86
CA ALA A 139 9.33 -3.86 0.57
C ALA A 139 7.85 -3.83 0.15
N PRO A 140 7.54 -3.39 -1.08
CA PRO A 140 6.16 -3.41 -1.57
C PRO A 140 5.63 -4.84 -1.71
N ILE A 141 4.31 -4.99 -1.60
CA ILE A 141 3.57 -6.22 -1.89
C ILE A 141 3.60 -6.44 -3.41
N GLY A 142 4.42 -7.41 -3.83
CA GLY A 142 4.61 -7.76 -5.23
C GLY A 142 5.31 -6.64 -6.02
N ALA A 143 5.21 -6.71 -7.35
CA ALA A 143 5.84 -5.74 -8.25
C ALA A 143 5.07 -4.40 -8.28
N THR A 144 5.80 -3.28 -8.32
CA THR A 144 5.21 -1.96 -8.57
C THR A 144 4.55 -1.91 -9.95
N TRP A 145 3.53 -1.07 -10.08
CA TRP A 145 2.87 -0.83 -11.36
C TRP A 145 3.34 0.51 -11.93
N GLY A 146 4.05 0.46 -13.06
CA GLY A 146 4.38 1.66 -13.82
C GLY A 146 3.16 2.15 -14.59
N SER A 147 2.47 3.15 -14.07
CA SER A 147 1.34 3.81 -14.72
C SER A 147 1.79 5.04 -15.51
N ARG A 148 1.18 5.28 -16.67
CA ARG A 148 1.50 6.45 -17.49
C ARG A 148 0.87 7.72 -16.91
N ASN A 149 1.62 8.81 -16.96
CA ASN A 149 1.16 10.14 -16.56
C ASN A 149 0.52 10.85 -17.77
N GLY A 150 -0.66 11.44 -17.56
CA GLY A 150 -1.43 12.14 -18.59
C GLY A 150 -2.04 11.24 -19.68
N GLY A 151 -3.16 11.70 -20.24
CA GLY A 151 -3.88 11.02 -21.31
C GLY A 151 -4.55 9.70 -20.89
N SER A 152 -4.98 8.92 -21.87
CA SER A 152 -5.57 7.58 -21.67
C SER A 152 -4.58 6.51 -22.15
N ALA A 153 -3.94 5.82 -21.23
CA ALA A 153 -3.10 4.66 -21.53
C ALA A 153 -3.88 3.36 -21.30
N THR A 154 -3.57 2.32 -22.09
CA THR A 154 -4.12 0.97 -21.97
C THR A 154 -3.00 -0.06 -21.83
N GLY A 155 -3.36 -1.33 -21.57
CA GLY A 155 -2.37 -2.39 -21.36
C GLY A 155 -1.58 -2.23 -20.06
N THR A 156 -0.33 -2.67 -20.03
CA THR A 156 0.48 -2.74 -18.79
C THR A 156 0.83 -1.38 -18.19
N SER A 157 0.75 -0.30 -18.99
CA SER A 157 1.00 1.08 -18.58
C SER A 157 -0.26 1.91 -18.41
N ALA A 158 -1.43 1.26 -18.29
CA ALA A 158 -2.71 1.95 -18.16
C ALA A 158 -2.72 2.99 -17.04
N THR A 159 -3.72 3.88 -17.07
CA THR A 159 -3.94 4.85 -15.99
C THR A 159 -4.76 4.29 -14.84
N SER A 160 -5.32 3.09 -14.98
CA SER A 160 -6.09 2.43 -13.92
C SER A 160 -5.67 0.97 -13.71
N ALA A 161 -5.77 0.52 -12.46
CA ALA A 161 -5.60 -0.87 -12.08
C ALA A 161 -6.60 -1.24 -10.98
N THR A 162 -7.25 -2.38 -11.13
CA THR A 162 -8.17 -2.94 -10.15
C THR A 162 -7.43 -3.91 -9.24
N TYR A 163 -7.53 -3.68 -7.94
CA TYR A 163 -6.99 -4.54 -6.89
C TYR A 163 -8.13 -5.28 -6.20
N THR A 164 -7.93 -6.57 -5.94
CA THR A 164 -8.87 -7.40 -5.21
C THR A 164 -8.16 -8.03 -4.02
N PHE A 165 -8.72 -7.80 -2.84
CA PHE A 165 -8.27 -8.29 -1.56
C PHE A 165 -9.26 -9.35 -1.10
N THR A 166 -8.79 -10.57 -0.88
CA THR A 166 -9.62 -11.66 -0.36
C THR A 166 -9.00 -12.16 0.92
N PHE A 167 -9.82 -12.23 1.97
CA PHE A 167 -9.49 -12.79 3.27
C PHE A 167 -10.35 -14.02 3.48
N SER A 168 -9.72 -15.17 3.73
CA SER A 168 -10.40 -16.46 3.81
C SER A 168 -9.97 -17.20 5.07
N LEU A 169 -10.94 -17.66 5.85
CA LEU A 169 -10.66 -18.54 6.98
C LEU A 169 -10.88 -20.00 6.55
N PRO A 170 -9.87 -20.90 6.65
CA PRO A 170 -10.05 -22.31 6.30
C PRO A 170 -11.19 -22.98 7.10
N ALA A 171 -11.90 -23.92 6.48
CA ALA A 171 -13.06 -24.60 7.09
C ALA A 171 -12.70 -25.40 8.35
N ASN A 172 -11.46 -25.86 8.47
CA ASN A 172 -10.93 -26.57 9.61
C ASN A 172 -10.33 -25.66 10.69
N SER A 173 -10.48 -24.33 10.57
CA SER A 173 -9.99 -23.41 11.60
C SER A 173 -10.88 -23.48 12.84
N SER A 174 -10.28 -23.85 13.98
CA SER A 174 -10.87 -23.70 15.32
C SER A 174 -10.51 -22.37 15.98
N SER A 175 -9.60 -21.60 15.37
CA SER A 175 -9.15 -20.29 15.82
C SER A 175 -10.00 -19.20 15.17
N GLY A 176 -10.44 -18.17 15.92
CA GLY A 176 -11.15 -17.01 15.36
C GLY A 176 -12.39 -16.53 16.13
N SER A 177 -12.97 -17.34 17.03
CA SER A 177 -14.15 -16.92 17.78
C SER A 177 -13.80 -15.82 18.78
N GLY A 178 -14.32 -14.60 18.56
CA GLY A 178 -14.00 -13.41 19.38
C GLY A 178 -12.60 -12.85 19.16
N SER A 179 -11.86 -13.37 18.19
CA SER A 179 -10.55 -12.86 17.78
C SER A 179 -10.70 -11.66 16.85
N SER A 180 -9.64 -10.84 16.79
CA SER A 180 -9.54 -9.72 15.88
C SER A 180 -8.13 -9.60 15.32
N VAL A 181 -8.05 -9.03 14.12
CA VAL A 181 -6.83 -8.59 13.43
C VAL A 181 -7.18 -7.35 12.61
N GLY A 182 -6.19 -6.57 12.21
CA GLY A 182 -6.39 -5.50 11.24
C GLY A 182 -5.12 -5.07 10.53
N VAL A 183 -5.29 -4.52 9.33
CA VAL A 183 -4.23 -4.06 8.44
C VAL A 183 -4.77 -2.94 7.58
N SER A 184 -3.91 -1.98 7.27
CA SER A 184 -4.11 -0.98 6.25
C SER A 184 -3.31 -1.34 5.00
N PHE A 185 -3.94 -1.32 3.84
CA PHE A 185 -3.25 -1.34 2.55
C PHE A 185 -3.07 0.09 2.08
N VAL A 186 -1.83 0.45 1.79
CA VAL A 186 -1.48 1.80 1.40
C VAL A 186 -0.95 1.78 -0.02
N PHE A 187 -1.52 2.65 -0.84
CA PHE A 187 -1.07 2.91 -2.19
C PHE A 187 -0.22 4.16 -2.19
N GLU A 188 0.98 4.06 -2.72
CA GLU A 188 1.90 5.19 -2.87
C GLU A 188 2.25 5.38 -4.33
N ALA A 189 2.06 6.60 -4.84
CA ALA A 189 2.53 7.04 -6.13
C ALA A 189 3.96 7.61 -6.01
N ARG A 190 4.90 7.01 -6.73
CA ARG A 190 6.32 7.42 -6.80
C ARG A 190 6.61 7.96 -8.17
N ASN A 191 7.10 9.19 -8.26
CA ASN A 191 7.61 9.69 -9.54
C ASN A 191 8.80 8.82 -9.97
N ARG A 192 8.72 8.26 -11.17
CA ARG A 192 9.85 7.54 -11.75
C ARG A 192 10.93 8.56 -12.12
N THR A 193 12.13 8.36 -11.62
CA THR A 193 13.29 9.15 -12.06
C THR A 193 13.83 8.58 -13.37
N ALA A 194 14.44 9.43 -14.19
CA ALA A 194 15.08 9.02 -15.44
C ALA A 194 16.24 8.06 -15.21
#